data_AF-A0A2D5PNR8-F1
#
_entry.id   AF-A0A2D5PNR8-F1
#
_cell.length_a   1.000
_cell.length_b   1.000
_cell.length_c   1.000
_cell.angle_alpha   90.00
_cell.angle_beta   90.00
_cell.angle_gamma   90.00
#
_symmetry.space_group_name_H-M   'P 1'
#
loop_
_entity.id
_entity.type
_entity.pdbx_description
1 polymer ?
#
loop_
_entity_poly.entity_id
_entity_poly.type
_entity_poly.pdbx_seq_one_letter_code
_entity_poly.pdbx_strand_id
1 'polypeptide(L)'
;MSGQKVLISGGAGFLGFYLIKSMLHWNKSNLKSNPIEVFLYDSFIRGEPGWIKNLKGDKNLLIKKHDITEELKDEKKDFNFIIHAASIASPTFYRKYPIETMDANVEGLRNLLNYSLNQKKNGKEIKGFLFFSTSEIYGDPDSKNIPTNEEYRGNVS
;
A
#
# COMPACT_ATOMS: atom_id res chain seq x y z
N MET A 1 0.26 -0.72 -16.69
CA MET A 1 -1.00 -0.78 -15.91
C MET A 1 -2.17 -0.05 -16.60
N SER A 2 -2.08 0.34 -17.89
CA SER A 2 -3.18 1.01 -18.61
C SER A 2 -4.48 0.20 -18.57
N GLY A 3 -5.59 0.86 -18.27
CA GLY A 3 -6.92 0.23 -18.15
C GLY A 3 -7.04 -0.76 -16.99
N GLN A 4 -6.17 -0.65 -15.98
CA GLN A 4 -6.17 -1.52 -14.80
C GLN A 4 -6.56 -0.75 -13.55
N LYS A 5 -7.12 -1.47 -12.59
CA LYS A 5 -7.47 -0.97 -11.26
C LYS A 5 -6.37 -1.30 -10.26
N VAL A 6 -5.91 -0.29 -9.53
CA VAL A 6 -4.78 -0.39 -8.60
C VAL A 6 -5.20 0.06 -7.21
N LEU A 7 -5.19 -0.86 -6.25
CA LEU A 7 -5.36 -0.54 -4.84
C LEU A 7 -4.01 -0.18 -4.22
N ILE A 8 -3.95 0.94 -3.52
CA ILE A 8 -2.80 1.37 -2.73
C ILE A 8 -3.28 1.62 -1.29
N SER A 9 -3.01 0.66 -0.39
CA SER A 9 -3.27 0.85 1.03
C SER A 9 -2.14 1.68 1.66
N GLY A 10 -2.43 2.59 2.59
CA GLY A 10 -1.41 3.49 3.12
C GLY A 10 -0.99 4.56 2.11
N GLY A 11 -1.80 4.77 1.07
CA GLY A 11 -1.47 5.63 -0.06
C GLY A 11 -1.33 7.12 0.31
N ALA A 12 -1.78 7.53 1.50
CA ALA A 12 -1.55 8.88 2.00
C ALA A 12 -0.10 9.10 2.49
N GLY A 13 0.68 8.03 2.67
CA GLY A 13 2.08 8.10 3.09
C GLY A 13 3.03 8.65 2.02
N PHE A 14 4.31 8.82 2.40
CA PHE A 14 5.35 9.42 1.56
C PHE A 14 5.52 8.71 0.20
N LEU A 15 5.74 7.39 0.20
CA LEU A 15 5.90 6.64 -1.06
C LEU A 15 4.57 6.52 -1.82
N GLY A 16 3.45 6.38 -1.10
CA GLY A 16 2.11 6.37 -1.68
C GLY A 16 1.81 7.62 -2.50
N PHE A 17 2.20 8.80 -1.99
CA PHE A 17 2.10 10.08 -2.71
C PHE A 17 2.77 10.01 -4.09
N TYR A 18 4.02 9.55 -4.17
CA TYR A 18 4.75 9.49 -5.44
C TYR A 18 4.14 8.46 -6.38
N LEU A 19 3.74 7.29 -5.90
CA LEU A 19 3.08 6.27 -6.73
C LEU A 19 1.80 6.81 -7.35
N ILE A 20 0.92 7.40 -6.53
CA ILE A 20 -0.35 7.97 -6.98
C ILE A 20 -0.12 9.10 -7.97
N LYS A 21 0.76 10.07 -7.64
CA LYS A 21 1.07 11.19 -8.53
C LYS A 21 1.66 10.72 -9.87
N SER A 22 2.49 9.69 -9.86
CA SER A 22 3.10 9.12 -11.06
C SER A 22 2.05 8.47 -11.96
N MET A 23 1.12 7.68 -11.39
CA MET A 23 0.02 7.06 -12.15
C MET A 23 -0.93 8.11 -12.74
N LEU A 24 -1.29 9.13 -11.96
CA LEU A 24 -2.15 10.22 -12.44
C LEU A 24 -1.45 11.11 -13.48
N HIS A 25 -0.16 11.38 -13.31
CA HIS A 25 0.63 12.08 -14.32
C HIS A 25 0.69 11.26 -15.62
N TRP A 26 0.92 9.96 -15.53
CA TRP A 26 0.90 9.07 -16.69
C TRP A 26 -0.45 9.12 -17.41
N ASN A 27 -1.58 9.08 -16.68
CA ASN A 27 -2.92 9.21 -17.28
C ASN A 27 -3.08 10.53 -18.05
N LYS A 28 -2.56 11.64 -17.52
CA LYS A 28 -2.63 12.97 -18.17
C LYS A 28 -1.77 13.05 -19.43
N SER A 29 -0.62 12.39 -19.43
CA SER A 29 0.31 12.38 -20.56
C SER A 29 -0.06 11.36 -21.65
N ASN A 30 -0.99 10.43 -21.38
CA ASN A 30 -1.35 9.32 -22.28
C ASN A 30 -2.86 9.27 -22.58
N LEU A 31 -3.42 10.37 -23.08
CA LEU A 31 -4.87 10.53 -23.30
C LEU A 31 -5.50 9.53 -24.29
N LYS A 32 -4.70 8.89 -25.15
CA LYS A 32 -5.17 7.84 -26.09
C LYS A 32 -5.29 6.46 -25.45
N SER A 33 -4.72 6.28 -24.27
CA SER A 33 -4.72 5.00 -23.56
C SER A 33 -5.84 4.94 -22.52
N ASN A 34 -6.28 3.73 -22.18
CA ASN A 34 -7.22 3.56 -21.07
C ASN A 34 -6.55 4.01 -19.76
N PRO A 35 -7.22 4.82 -18.93
CA PRO A 35 -6.62 5.34 -17.70
C PRO A 35 -6.36 4.22 -16.70
N ILE A 36 -5.38 4.44 -15.84
CA ILE A 36 -5.16 3.67 -14.62
C ILE A 36 -6.16 4.19 -13.58
N GLU A 37 -7.04 3.33 -13.07
CA GLU A 37 -7.93 3.66 -11.96
C GLU A 37 -7.22 3.38 -10.64
N VAL A 38 -7.00 4.42 -9.83
CA VAL A 38 -6.23 4.35 -8.59
C VAL A 38 -7.17 4.43 -7.39
N PHE A 39 -7.01 3.51 -6.44
CA PHE A 39 -7.79 3.43 -5.21
C PHE A 39 -6.86 3.65 -4.03
N LEU A 40 -6.93 4.83 -3.40
CA LEU A 40 -6.18 5.18 -2.21
C LEU A 40 -7.01 4.78 -0.98
N TYR A 41 -6.57 3.76 -0.26
CA TYR A 41 -7.18 3.34 1.00
C TYR A 41 -6.25 3.69 2.16
N ASP A 42 -6.73 4.46 3.13
CA ASP A 42 -5.91 4.89 4.27
C ASP A 42 -6.80 5.14 5.49
N SER A 43 -6.32 4.81 6.69
CA SER A 43 -7.05 5.10 7.94
C SER A 43 -6.94 6.58 8.35
N PHE A 44 -5.93 7.29 7.82
CA PHE A 44 -5.54 8.64 8.21
C PHE A 44 -5.22 8.78 9.70
N ILE A 45 -4.73 7.71 10.35
CA ILE A 45 -4.37 7.72 11.79
C ILE A 45 -3.30 8.77 12.12
N ARG A 46 -2.45 9.14 11.14
CA ARG A 46 -1.45 10.22 11.25
C ARG A 46 -1.94 11.57 10.72
N GLY A 47 -3.23 11.69 10.40
CA GLY A 47 -3.85 12.84 9.72
C GLY A 47 -3.95 12.65 8.20
N GLU A 48 -4.92 13.36 7.58
CA GLU A 48 -5.10 13.42 6.13
C GLU A 48 -4.20 14.53 5.54
N PRO A 49 -3.19 14.19 4.70
CA PRO A 49 -2.34 15.19 4.09
C PRO A 49 -3.11 16.19 3.22
N GLY A 50 -2.72 17.46 3.26
CA GLY A 50 -3.36 18.53 2.48
C GLY A 50 -3.38 18.27 0.96
N TRP A 51 -2.39 17.54 0.42
CA TRP A 51 -2.32 17.23 -1.00
C TRP A 51 -3.46 16.32 -1.48
N ILE A 52 -4.07 15.53 -0.60
CA ILE A 52 -5.22 14.68 -0.94
C ILE A 52 -6.41 15.54 -1.32
N LYS A 53 -6.62 16.67 -0.62
CA LYS A 53 -7.70 17.62 -0.93
C LYS A 53 -7.59 18.15 -2.36
N ASN A 54 -6.37 18.43 -2.82
CA ASN A 54 -6.09 18.90 -4.18
C ASN A 54 -6.32 17.83 -5.28
N LEU A 55 -6.47 16.57 -4.89
CA LEU A 55 -6.76 15.47 -5.82
C LEU A 55 -8.23 15.02 -5.76
N LYS A 56 -9.03 15.55 -4.81
CA LYS A 56 -10.47 15.28 -4.77
C LYS A 56 -11.09 15.79 -6.08
N GLY A 57 -11.74 14.90 -6.82
CA GLY A 57 -12.36 15.18 -8.12
C GLY A 57 -11.61 14.65 -9.35
N ASP A 58 -10.40 14.09 -9.20
CA ASP A 58 -9.81 13.32 -10.31
C ASP A 58 -10.63 12.06 -10.55
N LYS A 59 -11.22 11.92 -11.74
CA LYS A 59 -12.10 10.81 -12.10
C LYS A 59 -11.42 9.44 -12.03
N ASN A 60 -10.08 9.40 -12.05
CA ASN A 60 -9.30 8.16 -11.99
C ASN A 60 -8.70 7.92 -10.60
N LEU A 61 -9.05 8.73 -9.59
CA LEU A 61 -8.63 8.53 -8.21
C LEU A 61 -9.85 8.41 -7.29
N LEU A 62 -10.01 7.24 -6.69
CA LEU A 62 -10.92 7.06 -5.56
C LEU A 62 -10.13 7.11 -4.25
N ILE A 63 -10.52 8.01 -3.35
CA ILE A 63 -9.98 8.07 -1.99
C ILE A 63 -11.03 7.51 -1.04
N LYS A 64 -10.65 6.49 -0.26
CA LYS A 64 -11.51 5.90 0.77
C LYS A 64 -10.78 5.91 2.11
N LYS A 65 -11.43 6.46 3.14
CA LYS A 65 -11.00 6.23 4.52
C LYS A 65 -11.31 4.77 4.85
N HIS A 66 -10.29 3.96 5.03
CA HIS A 66 -10.41 2.52 5.27
C HIS A 66 -9.25 2.05 6.13
N ASP A 67 -9.55 1.42 7.26
CA ASP A 67 -8.55 0.71 8.06
C ASP A 67 -8.33 -0.68 7.46
N ILE A 68 -7.10 -1.01 7.11
CA ILE A 68 -6.81 -2.26 6.40
C ILE A 68 -6.97 -3.50 7.29
N THR A 69 -6.98 -3.32 8.61
CA THR A 69 -7.29 -4.37 9.59
C THR A 69 -8.76 -4.80 9.55
N GLU A 70 -9.62 -3.97 8.96
CA GLU A 70 -10.99 -4.34 8.65
C GLU A 70 -11.06 -5.03 7.27
N GLU A 71 -11.89 -6.07 7.19
CA GLU A 71 -12.14 -6.76 5.94
C GLU A 71 -12.59 -5.79 4.83
N LEU A 72 -12.09 -6.03 3.61
CA LEU A 72 -12.52 -5.32 2.42
C LEU A 72 -13.94 -5.75 2.03
N LYS A 73 -14.95 -5.14 2.65
CA LYS A 73 -16.38 -5.39 2.38
C LYS A 73 -16.85 -4.95 0.98
N ASP A 74 -15.98 -4.29 0.21
CA ASP A 74 -16.25 -3.87 -1.17
C ASP A 74 -16.08 -5.05 -2.16
N GLU A 75 -16.85 -6.12 -1.95
CA GLU A 75 -16.81 -7.35 -2.77
C GLU A 75 -17.08 -7.10 -4.26
N LYS A 76 -17.59 -5.93 -4.63
CA LYS A 76 -17.93 -5.55 -6.01
C LYS A 76 -16.78 -4.87 -6.78
N LYS A 77 -15.62 -4.61 -6.16
CA LYS A 77 -14.51 -3.89 -6.82
C LYS A 77 -13.27 -4.74 -6.99
N ASP A 78 -13.22 -5.51 -8.06
CA ASP A 78 -12.03 -6.30 -8.37
C ASP A 78 -10.83 -5.39 -8.71
N PHE A 79 -9.66 -5.72 -8.18
CA PHE A 79 -8.41 -5.02 -8.44
C PHE A 79 -7.49 -5.88 -9.29
N ASN A 80 -6.70 -5.26 -10.17
CA ASN A 80 -5.69 -5.97 -10.93
C ASN A 80 -4.33 -5.93 -10.23
N PHE A 81 -4.05 -4.88 -9.48
CA PHE A 81 -2.82 -4.74 -8.71
C PHE A 81 -3.14 -4.24 -7.31
N ILE A 82 -2.42 -4.76 -6.32
CA ILE A 82 -2.48 -4.31 -4.93
C ILE A 82 -1.08 -3.91 -4.48
N ILE A 83 -0.94 -2.71 -3.96
CA ILE A 83 0.27 -2.19 -3.33
C ILE A 83 -0.04 -1.97 -1.86
N HIS A 84 0.52 -2.82 -0.99
CA HIS A 84 0.36 -2.72 0.44
C HIS A 84 1.49 -1.87 1.03
N ALA A 85 1.22 -0.58 1.22
CA ALA A 85 2.09 0.40 1.87
C ALA A 85 1.53 0.92 3.21
N ALA A 86 0.50 0.27 3.75
CA ALA A 86 -0.12 0.66 5.02
C ALA A 86 0.74 0.15 6.18
N SER A 87 1.50 1.05 6.78
CA SER A 87 2.27 0.78 7.98
C SER A 87 2.60 2.09 8.69
N ILE A 88 2.72 2.06 10.01
CA ILE A 88 3.17 3.21 10.81
C ILE A 88 4.70 3.14 10.92
N ALA A 89 5.43 3.27 9.82
CA ALA A 89 6.87 2.99 9.76
C ALA A 89 7.80 4.02 10.46
N SER A 90 7.27 5.08 11.09
CA SER A 90 8.11 6.08 11.76
C SER A 90 8.37 5.68 13.22
N PRO A 91 9.63 5.65 13.70
CA PRO A 91 9.97 5.28 15.08
C PRO A 91 9.20 6.03 16.16
N THR A 92 8.93 7.30 15.93
CA THR A 92 8.13 8.11 16.85
C THR A 92 6.69 7.64 16.92
N PHE A 93 6.11 7.21 15.79
CA PHE A 93 4.71 6.83 15.70
C PHE A 93 4.45 5.35 16.00
N TYR A 94 5.28 4.40 15.56
CA TYR A 94 5.06 3.00 15.93
C TYR A 94 5.24 2.78 17.43
N ARG A 95 6.11 3.56 18.12
CA ARG A 95 6.20 3.50 19.58
C ARG A 95 4.94 4.01 20.27
N LYS A 96 4.22 4.94 19.63
CA LYS A 96 2.96 5.48 20.13
C LYS A 96 1.77 4.56 19.83
N TYR A 97 1.81 3.85 18.70
CA TYR A 97 0.76 2.98 18.18
C TYR A 97 1.31 1.58 17.83
N PRO A 98 1.91 0.85 18.78
CA PRO A 98 2.61 -0.40 18.48
C PRO A 98 1.66 -1.50 18.02
N ILE A 99 0.47 -1.57 18.62
CA ILE A 99 -0.55 -2.57 18.27
C ILE A 99 -1.10 -2.29 16.88
N GLU A 100 -1.49 -1.04 16.60
CA GLU A 100 -2.00 -0.65 15.28
C GLU A 100 -0.93 -0.81 14.19
N THR A 101 0.35 -0.64 14.53
CA THR A 101 1.46 -0.94 13.62
C THR A 101 1.50 -2.43 13.30
N MET A 102 1.45 -3.29 14.31
CA MET A 102 1.46 -4.74 14.14
C MET A 102 0.25 -5.22 13.36
N ASP A 103 -0.95 -4.75 13.72
CA ASP A 103 -2.20 -5.14 13.09
C ASP A 103 -2.25 -4.71 11.62
N ALA A 104 -1.83 -3.48 11.30
CA ALA A 104 -1.77 -3.03 9.91
C ALA A 104 -0.82 -3.89 9.04
N ASN A 105 0.32 -4.31 9.60
CA ASN A 105 1.31 -5.13 8.89
C ASN A 105 0.91 -6.61 8.79
N VAL A 106 0.28 -7.18 9.82
CA VAL A 106 -0.03 -8.61 9.89
C VAL A 106 -1.47 -8.89 9.47
N GLU A 107 -2.44 -8.30 10.18
CA GLU A 107 -3.86 -8.51 9.91
C GLU A 107 -4.26 -7.80 8.60
N GLY A 108 -3.76 -6.58 8.38
CA GLY A 108 -3.96 -5.85 7.14
C GLY A 108 -3.48 -6.61 5.90
N LEU A 109 -2.26 -7.14 5.96
CA LEU A 109 -1.71 -7.99 4.90
C LEU A 109 -2.55 -9.26 4.73
N ARG A 110 -2.92 -9.94 5.82
CA ARG A 110 -3.77 -11.14 5.79
C ARG A 110 -5.11 -10.87 5.09
N ASN A 111 -5.78 -9.77 5.43
CA ASN A 111 -7.04 -9.36 4.80
C ASN A 111 -6.88 -9.12 3.30
N LEU A 112 -5.80 -8.44 2.88
CA LEU A 112 -5.51 -8.19 1.47
C LEU A 112 -5.20 -9.49 0.69
N LEU A 113 -4.50 -10.44 1.31
CA LEU A 113 -4.22 -11.74 0.71
C LEU A 113 -5.50 -12.58 0.60
N ASN A 114 -6.32 -12.63 1.66
CA ASN A 114 -7.62 -13.30 1.63
C ASN A 114 -8.53 -12.72 0.55
N TYR A 115 -8.56 -11.38 0.43
CA TYR A 115 -9.28 -10.69 -0.63
C TYR A 115 -8.79 -11.10 -2.03
N SER A 116 -7.46 -11.21 -2.22
CA SER A 116 -6.86 -11.65 -3.48
C SER A 116 -7.19 -13.10 -3.81
N LEU A 117 -7.20 -13.99 -2.82
CA LEU A 117 -7.61 -15.39 -2.98
C LEU A 117 -9.10 -15.51 -3.34
N ASN A 118 -9.96 -14.70 -2.72
CA ASN A 118 -11.38 -14.68 -3.05
C ASN A 118 -11.63 -14.18 -4.47
N GLN A 119 -10.94 -13.13 -4.92
CA GLN A 119 -10.98 -12.70 -6.33
C GLN A 119 -10.52 -13.81 -7.28
N LYS A 120 -9.45 -14.53 -6.95
CA LYS A 120 -8.96 -15.67 -7.74
C LYS A 120 -10.01 -16.77 -7.85
N LYS A 121 -10.69 -17.15 -6.76
CA LYS A 121 -11.79 -18.12 -6.77
C LYS A 121 -12.94 -17.71 -7.70
N ASN A 122 -13.16 -16.40 -7.84
CA ASN A 122 -14.18 -15.83 -8.73
C ASN A 122 -13.69 -15.60 -10.18
N GLY A 123 -12.52 -16.12 -10.56
CA GLY A 123 -11.96 -16.01 -11.91
C GLY A 123 -11.35 -14.64 -12.23
N LYS A 124 -11.06 -13.82 -11.21
CA LYS A 124 -10.59 -12.43 -11.36
C LYS A 124 -9.25 -12.22 -10.64
N GLU A 125 -8.32 -13.13 -10.87
CA GLU A 125 -7.00 -13.13 -10.22
C GLU A 125 -6.26 -11.78 -10.41
N ILE A 126 -5.63 -11.31 -9.33
CA ILE A 126 -4.76 -10.13 -9.39
C ILE A 126 -3.53 -10.44 -10.25
N LYS A 127 -3.06 -9.45 -11.00
CA LYS A 127 -1.86 -9.55 -11.84
C LYS A 127 -0.57 -9.30 -11.05
N GLY A 128 -0.66 -8.69 -9.86
CA GLY A 128 0.49 -8.46 -9.02
C GLY A 128 0.14 -7.93 -7.63
N PHE A 129 0.94 -8.34 -6.67
CA PHE A 129 0.91 -7.87 -5.29
C PHE A 129 2.29 -7.32 -4.92
N LEU A 130 2.36 -6.09 -4.46
CA LEU A 130 3.59 -5.47 -3.98
C LEU A 130 3.43 -5.14 -2.50
N PHE A 131 4.32 -5.69 -1.67
CA PHE A 131 4.37 -5.45 -0.23
C PHE A 131 5.60 -4.60 0.12
N PHE A 132 5.43 -3.58 0.95
CA PHE A 132 6.55 -2.80 1.46
C PHE A 132 7.12 -3.45 2.71
N SER A 133 8.23 -4.17 2.53
CA SER A 133 9.04 -4.70 3.63
C SER A 133 9.93 -3.61 4.26
N THR A 134 10.69 -3.99 5.29
CA THR A 134 11.63 -3.11 6.00
C THR A 134 12.98 -3.80 6.17
N SER A 135 14.07 -3.03 6.14
CA SER A 135 15.40 -3.51 6.51
C SER A 135 15.53 -3.80 8.02
N GLU A 136 14.58 -3.35 8.85
CA GLU A 136 14.55 -3.69 10.29
C GLU A 136 14.45 -5.20 10.53
N ILE A 137 14.02 -5.99 9.52
CA ILE A 137 14.02 -7.45 9.60
C ILE A 137 15.42 -8.06 9.78
N TYR A 138 16.49 -7.31 9.48
CA TYR A 138 17.86 -7.78 9.69
C TYR A 138 18.30 -7.76 11.17
N GLY A 139 17.54 -7.11 12.05
CA GLY A 139 17.82 -7.05 13.48
C GLY A 139 18.99 -6.14 13.82
N ASP A 140 19.97 -6.68 14.54
CA ASP A 140 21.15 -5.94 15.01
C ASP A 140 22.43 -6.42 14.29
N PRO A 141 22.65 -6.01 13.02
CA PRO A 141 23.81 -6.45 12.26
C PRO A 141 25.11 -5.90 12.87
N ASP A 142 26.15 -6.73 12.89
CA ASP A 142 27.51 -6.26 13.21
C ASP A 142 27.86 -5.07 12.29
N SER A 143 28.53 -4.06 12.85
CA SER A 143 29.01 -2.86 12.15
C SER A 143 29.71 -3.14 10.80
N LYS A 144 30.39 -4.28 10.65
CA LYS A 144 31.06 -4.70 9.40
C LYS A 144 30.10 -5.06 8.28
N ASN A 145 28.84 -5.36 8.62
CA ASN A 145 27.75 -5.66 7.69
C ASN A 145 26.87 -4.42 7.45
N ILE A 146 27.41 -3.22 7.62
CA ILE A 146 26.73 -1.96 7.30
C ILE A 146 27.53 -1.26 6.17
N PRO A 147 26.94 -1.06 4.98
CA PRO A 147 25.55 -1.38 4.59
C PRO A 147 25.30 -2.90 4.45
N THR A 148 24.09 -3.32 4.80
CA THR A 148 23.69 -4.73 4.86
C THR A 148 23.46 -5.29 3.45
N ASN A 149 24.29 -6.24 3.03
CA ASN A 149 24.15 -6.90 1.74
C ASN A 149 22.94 -7.87 1.74
N GLU A 150 22.41 -8.20 0.56
CA GLU A 150 21.24 -9.09 0.44
C GLU A 150 21.54 -10.55 0.82
N GLU A 151 22.81 -10.95 0.90
CA GLU A 151 23.23 -12.29 1.33
C GLU A 151 23.29 -12.42 2.86
N TYR A 152 23.17 -11.31 3.59
CA TYR A 152 23.22 -11.28 5.05
C TYR A 152 21.96 -11.92 5.63
N ARG A 153 22.16 -12.97 6.45
CA ARG A 153 21.07 -13.78 7.00
C ARG A 153 20.31 -13.14 8.17
N GLY A 154 20.72 -11.96 8.62
CA GLY A 154 20.16 -11.30 9.80
C GLY A 154 20.85 -11.74 11.10
N ASN A 155 20.87 -10.84 12.07
CA ASN A 155 21.14 -11.16 13.48
C ASN A 155 19.86 -10.85 14.24
N VAL A 156 18.89 -11.76 14.09
CA VAL A 156 17.59 -11.73 14.73
C VAL A 156 17.57 -12.77 15.84
N SER A 157 17.30 -12.33 17.07
CA SER A 157 17.17 -13.18 18.27
C SER A 157 15.75 -13.68 18.46
#